data_AF-A0A2R5F9P6-F1
#
_entry.id   AF-A0A2R5F9P6-F1
#
_cell.length_a   1.000
_cell.length_b   1.000
_cell.length_c   1.000
_cell.angle_alpha   90.00
_cell.angle_beta   90.00
_cell.angle_gamma   90.00
#
_symmetry.space_group_name_H-M   'P 1'
#
loop_
_entity.id
_entity.type
_entity.pdbx_description
1 polymer ?
#
loop_
_entity_poly.entity_id
_entity_poly.type
_entity_poly.pdbx_seq_one_letter_code
_entity_poly.pdbx_strand_id
1 'polypeptide(L)'
;MEALLAGGKSRAATLAWFVGSIWLVSWAHFLLPLHLAWLGVHPRTLSGLVGIVSAPWLHASLAHLISNTFPLLVLGWLTMYPKKTDFAPAVVGSMLGAGLLAWVIGGTGTVHIGASGVVFGLGGFVVARGYFARRFTELLSALPATGLYGMSMLFGVLPIYPGVSWQSHLGGIIGGILTAKLMYSSNIRTNDVN
;
A
#
# COMPACT_ATOMS: atom_id res chain seq x y z
N MET A 1 21.52 22.41 2.56
CA MET A 1 20.98 21.98 1.26
C MET A 1 21.37 20.54 0.94
N GLU A 2 22.64 20.14 1.08
CA GLU A 2 23.11 18.77 0.82
C GLU A 2 22.44 17.66 1.65
N ALA A 3 22.19 17.87 2.95
CA ALA A 3 21.48 16.87 3.78
C ALA A 3 20.00 16.67 3.39
N LEU A 4 19.32 17.75 2.96
CA LEU A 4 17.96 17.69 2.40
C LEU A 4 17.95 16.97 1.04
N LEU A 5 18.94 17.24 0.18
CA LEU A 5 19.13 16.59 -1.12
C LEU A 5 19.55 15.11 -0.98
N ALA A 6 20.39 14.77 0.01
CA ALA A 6 20.80 13.40 0.32
C ALA A 6 19.63 12.55 0.83
N GLY A 7 18.77 13.14 1.67
CA GLY A 7 17.51 12.53 2.06
C GLY A 7 16.58 12.31 0.86
N GLY A 8 16.55 13.23 -0.09
CA GLY A 8 15.79 13.09 -1.34
C GLY A 8 16.26 11.91 -2.20
N LYS A 9 17.57 11.81 -2.46
CA LYS A 9 18.17 10.71 -3.24
C LYS A 9 17.87 9.35 -2.61
N SER A 10 17.98 9.23 -1.28
CA SER A 10 17.73 7.98 -0.56
C SER A 10 16.27 7.54 -0.62
N ARG A 11 15.32 8.48 -0.56
CA ARG A 11 13.88 8.22 -0.73
C ARG A 11 13.57 7.78 -2.17
N ALA A 12 14.11 8.50 -3.15
CA ALA A 12 13.94 8.17 -4.56
C ALA A 12 14.47 6.76 -4.87
N ALA A 13 15.66 6.40 -4.37
CA ALA A 13 16.21 5.06 -4.51
C ALA A 13 15.30 3.99 -3.89
N THR A 14 14.70 4.27 -2.72
CA THR A 14 13.79 3.32 -2.05
C THR A 14 12.55 3.04 -2.89
N LEU A 15 11.94 4.07 -3.46
CA LEU A 15 10.80 3.91 -4.37
C LEU A 15 11.18 3.23 -5.67
N ALA A 16 12.32 3.60 -6.26
CA ALA A 16 12.82 3.01 -7.48
C ALA A 16 13.06 1.51 -7.30
N TRP A 17 13.64 1.09 -6.18
CA TRP A 17 13.81 -0.34 -5.87
C TRP A 17 12.48 -1.05 -5.66
N PHE A 18 11.58 -0.48 -4.86
CA PHE A 18 10.28 -1.11 -4.60
C PHE A 18 9.45 -1.24 -5.87
N VAL A 19 9.20 -0.13 -6.58
CA VAL A 19 8.42 -0.11 -7.83
C VAL A 19 9.14 -0.90 -8.93
N GLY A 20 10.46 -0.76 -9.05
CA GLY A 20 11.26 -1.50 -10.01
C GLY A 20 11.18 -3.02 -9.81
N SER A 21 11.12 -3.49 -8.55
CA SER A 21 10.91 -4.92 -8.27
C SER A 21 9.53 -5.42 -8.71
N ILE A 22 8.48 -4.61 -8.52
CA ILE A 22 7.12 -4.92 -8.99
C ILE A 22 7.11 -5.05 -10.52
N TRP A 23 7.71 -4.08 -11.20
CA TRP A 23 7.87 -4.11 -12.65
C TRP A 23 8.65 -5.35 -13.10
N LEU A 24 9.79 -5.66 -12.47
CA LEU A 24 10.61 -6.82 -12.82
C LEU A 24 9.81 -8.14 -12.75
N VAL A 25 9.07 -8.37 -11.65
CA VAL A 25 8.27 -9.58 -11.48
C VAL A 25 7.08 -9.61 -12.46
N SER A 26 6.42 -8.47 -12.67
CA SER A 26 5.29 -8.38 -13.63
C SER A 26 5.76 -8.59 -15.08
N TRP A 27 6.93 -8.08 -15.48
CA TRP A 27 7.51 -8.36 -16.79
C TRP A 27 7.85 -9.84 -16.97
N ALA A 28 8.45 -10.48 -15.96
CA ALA A 28 8.68 -11.91 -15.99
C ALA A 28 7.37 -12.69 -16.15
N HIS A 29 6.30 -12.26 -15.46
CA HIS A 29 4.98 -12.84 -15.62
C HIS A 29 4.41 -12.70 -17.04
N PHE A 30 4.62 -11.55 -17.69
CA PHE A 30 4.08 -11.26 -19.03
C PHE A 30 4.88 -11.91 -20.17
N LEU A 31 6.21 -12.00 -20.03
CA LEU A 31 7.10 -12.47 -21.10
C LEU A 31 7.40 -13.96 -21.05
N LEU A 32 7.30 -14.59 -19.88
CA LEU A 32 7.66 -15.98 -19.69
C LEU A 32 6.41 -16.82 -19.37
N PRO A 33 6.34 -18.10 -19.80
CA PRO A 33 5.20 -18.98 -19.55
C PRO A 33 5.16 -19.50 -18.09
N LEU A 34 5.36 -18.62 -17.11
CA LEU A 34 5.53 -18.96 -15.69
C LEU A 34 4.20 -19.16 -14.94
N HIS A 35 3.07 -18.72 -15.51
CA HIS A 35 1.73 -18.85 -14.92
C HIS A 35 1.65 -18.42 -13.44
N LEU A 36 2.29 -17.31 -13.06
CA LEU A 36 2.48 -16.88 -11.66
C LEU A 36 1.19 -16.52 -10.89
N ALA A 37 0.01 -16.60 -11.50
CA ALA A 37 -1.26 -16.28 -10.84
C ALA A 37 -1.58 -17.17 -9.62
N TRP A 38 -0.97 -18.36 -9.52
CA TRP A 38 -1.08 -19.20 -8.32
C TRP A 38 -0.44 -18.54 -7.06
N LEU A 39 0.47 -17.57 -7.25
CA LEU A 39 1.05 -16.73 -6.19
C LEU A 39 0.15 -15.52 -5.83
N GLY A 40 -1.06 -15.43 -6.35
CA GLY A 40 -2.06 -14.44 -5.91
C GLY A 40 -2.76 -14.86 -4.61
N VAL A 41 -3.60 -13.98 -4.06
CA VAL A 41 -4.44 -14.34 -2.90
C VAL A 41 -5.63 -15.14 -3.40
N HIS A 42 -5.70 -16.42 -3.01
CA HIS A 42 -6.82 -17.32 -3.26
C HIS A 42 -7.68 -17.42 -1.99
N PRO A 43 -8.89 -16.86 -1.97
CA PRO A 43 -9.70 -16.76 -0.76
C PRO A 43 -9.96 -18.11 -0.09
N ARG A 44 -9.75 -18.16 1.23
CA ARG A 44 -10.04 -19.32 2.10
C ARG A 44 -9.32 -20.62 1.72
N THR A 45 -8.15 -20.52 1.09
CA THR A 45 -7.27 -21.67 0.79
C THR A 45 -5.92 -21.54 1.50
N LEU A 46 -5.32 -22.66 1.91
CA LEU A 46 -4.00 -22.62 2.57
C LEU A 46 -2.90 -22.12 1.63
N SER A 47 -2.90 -22.57 0.37
CA SER A 47 -1.94 -22.12 -0.65
C SER A 47 -2.10 -20.62 -0.97
N GLY A 48 -3.32 -20.09 -0.92
CA GLY A 48 -3.61 -18.69 -1.14
C GLY A 48 -3.03 -17.71 -0.11
N LEU A 49 -2.57 -18.20 1.05
CA LEU A 49 -1.91 -17.36 2.05
C LEU A 49 -0.57 -16.81 1.56
N VAL A 50 0.13 -17.53 0.68
CA VAL A 50 1.37 -17.04 0.04
C VAL A 50 1.10 -15.71 -0.68
N GLY A 51 -0.08 -15.61 -1.30
CA GLY A 51 -0.56 -14.42 -1.98
C GLY A 51 -0.59 -13.16 -1.14
N ILE A 52 -0.69 -13.25 0.18
CA ILE A 52 -0.71 -12.07 1.06
C ILE A 52 0.56 -11.22 0.86
N VAL A 53 1.69 -11.89 0.62
CA VAL A 53 2.98 -11.23 0.42
C VAL A 53 3.29 -11.04 -1.05
N SER A 54 2.96 -12.00 -1.93
CA SER A 54 3.35 -11.97 -3.33
C SER A 54 2.40 -11.21 -4.26
N ALA A 55 1.12 -11.08 -3.92
CA ALA A 55 0.12 -10.45 -4.78
C ALA A 55 0.47 -9.03 -5.28
N PRO A 56 1.12 -8.14 -4.49
CA PRO A 56 1.51 -6.81 -4.97
C PRO A 56 2.46 -6.81 -6.16
N TRP A 57 3.19 -7.90 -6.41
CA TRP A 57 4.12 -8.02 -7.52
C TRP A 57 3.48 -8.57 -8.81
N LEU A 58 2.24 -9.04 -8.75
CA LEU A 58 1.53 -9.70 -9.84
C LEU A 58 0.47 -8.76 -10.42
N HIS A 59 0.42 -8.60 -11.74
CA HIS A 59 -0.59 -7.77 -12.40
C HIS A 59 -1.23 -8.53 -13.56
N ALA A 60 -2.54 -8.35 -13.74
CA ALA A 60 -3.29 -9.02 -14.81
C ALA A 60 -3.01 -8.45 -16.22
N SER A 61 -2.50 -7.22 -16.29
CA SER A 61 -2.19 -6.54 -17.55
C SER A 61 -1.21 -5.40 -17.34
N LEU A 62 -0.57 -4.95 -18.43
CA LEU A 62 0.30 -3.77 -18.41
C LEU A 62 -0.46 -2.51 -17.98
N ALA A 63 -1.73 -2.35 -18.40
CA ALA A 63 -2.56 -1.23 -17.98
C ALA A 63 -2.80 -1.22 -16.46
N HIS A 64 -3.01 -2.39 -15.85
CA HIS A 64 -3.14 -2.52 -14.40
C HIS A 64 -1.84 -2.14 -13.67
N LEU A 65 -0.68 -2.58 -14.17
CA LEU A 65 0.63 -2.22 -13.62
C LEU A 65 0.90 -0.70 -13.68
N ILE A 66 0.63 -0.09 -14.84
CA ILE A 66 0.83 1.35 -15.04
C ILE A 66 -0.09 2.16 -14.12
N SER A 67 -1.37 1.77 -13.98
CA SER A 67 -2.32 2.49 -13.13
C SER A 67 -1.93 2.48 -11.65
N ASN A 68 -1.18 1.48 -11.21
CA ASN A 68 -0.67 1.36 -9.84
C ASN A 68 0.65 2.12 -9.63
N THR A 69 1.46 2.28 -10.70
CA THR A 69 2.80 2.87 -10.63
C THR A 69 2.77 4.32 -10.14
N PHE A 70 1.93 5.17 -10.73
CA PHE A 70 1.89 6.59 -10.37
C PHE A 70 1.43 6.83 -8.91
N PRO A 71 0.32 6.23 -8.43
CA PRO A 71 -0.05 6.31 -7.02
C PRO A 71 1.01 5.78 -6.06
N LEU A 72 1.69 4.67 -6.38
CA LEU A 72 2.78 4.13 -5.56
C LEU A 72 3.93 5.12 -5.39
N LEU A 73 4.33 5.80 -6.47
CA LEU A 73 5.39 6.81 -6.41
C LEU A 73 4.99 8.00 -5.53
N VAL A 74 3.78 8.53 -5.72
CA VAL A 74 3.30 9.70 -4.98
C VAL A 74 3.05 9.36 -3.51
N LEU A 75 2.23 8.34 -3.21
CA LEU A 75 1.89 7.98 -1.84
C LEU A 75 3.09 7.37 -1.10
N GLY A 76 3.95 6.62 -1.77
CA GLY A 76 5.18 6.12 -1.19
C GLY A 76 6.14 7.24 -0.81
N TRP A 77 6.24 8.29 -1.62
CA TRP A 77 7.01 9.49 -1.27
C TRP A 77 6.43 10.20 -0.04
N LEU A 78 5.12 10.43 -0.02
CA LEU A 78 4.43 11.08 1.10
C LEU A 78 4.56 10.26 2.40
N THR A 79 4.54 8.94 2.30
CA THR A 79 4.77 8.04 3.42
C THR A 79 6.16 8.25 4.03
N MET A 80 7.20 8.50 3.22
CA MET A 80 8.57 8.77 3.70
C MET A 80 8.81 10.18 4.25
N TYR A 81 7.77 11.01 4.35
CA TYR A 81 7.85 12.36 4.90
C TYR A 81 7.07 12.46 6.23
N PRO A 82 7.69 12.87 7.35
CA PRO A 82 9.07 13.35 7.45
C PRO A 82 10.11 12.21 7.54
N LYS A 83 9.71 11.02 8.00
CA LYS A 83 10.62 9.91 8.29
C LYS A 83 10.63 8.88 7.17
N LYS A 84 11.81 8.65 6.58
CA LYS A 84 12.00 7.58 5.57
C LYS A 84 11.60 6.19 6.13
N THR A 85 11.85 5.97 7.42
CA THR A 85 11.59 4.71 8.12
C THR A 85 10.12 4.31 8.19
N ASP A 86 9.19 5.21 7.88
CA ASP A 86 7.75 4.92 7.87
C ASP A 86 7.33 4.02 6.70
N PHE A 87 8.10 4.03 5.60
CA PHE A 87 7.72 3.36 4.36
C PHE A 87 7.57 1.84 4.50
N ALA A 88 8.58 1.18 5.05
CA ALA A 88 8.56 -0.29 5.14
C ALA A 88 7.42 -0.80 6.05
N PRO A 89 7.20 -0.27 7.27
CA PRO A 89 6.05 -0.64 8.07
C PRO A 89 4.71 -0.38 7.36
N ALA A 90 4.56 0.79 6.72
CA ALA A 90 3.32 1.13 6.01
C ALA A 90 3.05 0.17 4.85
N VAL A 91 4.06 -0.17 4.05
CA VAL A 91 3.94 -1.17 2.98
C VAL A 91 3.55 -2.53 3.55
N VAL A 92 4.28 -3.03 4.56
CA VAL A 92 4.01 -4.34 5.17
C VAL A 92 2.60 -4.40 5.78
N GLY A 93 2.21 -3.40 6.55
CA GLY A 93 0.88 -3.34 7.13
C GLY A 93 -0.23 -3.29 6.08
N SER A 94 -0.02 -2.54 5.00
CA SER A 94 -0.94 -2.48 3.87
C SER A 94 -1.04 -3.82 3.14
N MET A 95 0.09 -4.49 2.89
CA MET A 95 0.14 -5.82 2.26
C MET A 95 -0.61 -6.86 3.10
N LEU A 96 -0.32 -6.91 4.41
CA LEU A 96 -0.97 -7.84 5.32
C LEU A 96 -2.48 -7.57 5.40
N GLY A 97 -2.88 -6.31 5.57
CA GLY A 97 -4.30 -5.94 5.62
C GLY A 97 -5.04 -6.28 4.33
N ALA A 98 -4.48 -5.90 3.17
CA ALA A 98 -5.06 -6.19 1.86
C ALA A 98 -5.21 -7.69 1.62
N GLY A 99 -4.13 -8.44 1.83
CA GLY A 99 -4.11 -9.87 1.60
C GLY A 99 -5.01 -10.63 2.56
N LEU A 100 -4.97 -10.33 3.86
CA LEU A 100 -5.80 -11.00 4.86
C LEU A 100 -7.29 -10.75 4.62
N LEU A 101 -7.70 -9.51 4.36
CA LEU A 101 -9.11 -9.22 4.15
C LEU A 101 -9.61 -9.88 2.85
N ALA A 102 -8.85 -9.78 1.76
CA ALA A 102 -9.16 -10.48 0.52
C ALA A 102 -9.21 -12.00 0.70
N TRP A 103 -8.34 -12.57 1.53
CA TRP A 103 -8.35 -14.00 1.82
C TRP A 103 -9.59 -14.44 2.58
N VAL A 104 -10.06 -13.66 3.56
CA VAL A 104 -11.23 -14.00 4.39
C VAL A 104 -12.55 -13.80 3.63
N ILE A 105 -12.73 -12.63 3.01
CA ILE A 105 -14.03 -12.20 2.44
C ILE A 105 -14.07 -12.16 0.91
N GLY A 106 -12.99 -12.59 0.24
CA GLY A 106 -12.96 -12.75 -1.20
C GLY A 106 -13.90 -13.85 -1.71
N GLY A 107 -14.30 -13.72 -2.97
CA GLY A 107 -15.16 -14.69 -3.65
C GLY A 107 -14.46 -16.05 -3.81
N THR A 108 -15.20 -17.15 -3.68
CA THR A 108 -14.62 -18.48 -3.97
C THR A 108 -14.23 -18.57 -5.44
N GLY A 109 -13.05 -19.12 -5.73
CA GLY A 109 -12.55 -19.27 -7.10
C GLY A 109 -12.02 -17.97 -7.74
N THR A 110 -11.98 -16.86 -7.00
CA THR A 110 -11.33 -15.63 -7.47
C THR A 110 -9.86 -15.59 -7.06
N VAL A 111 -9.05 -14.83 -7.78
CA VAL A 111 -7.65 -14.56 -7.43
C VAL A 111 -7.47 -13.06 -7.31
N HIS A 112 -6.92 -12.59 -6.19
CA HIS A 112 -6.60 -11.17 -6.01
C HIS A 112 -5.10 -10.95 -6.22
N ILE A 113 -4.78 -10.07 -7.17
CA ILE A 113 -3.42 -9.66 -7.55
C ILE A 113 -3.41 -8.14 -7.78
N GLY A 114 -2.22 -7.54 -7.68
CA GLY A 114 -1.99 -6.13 -7.94
C GLY A 114 -1.52 -5.39 -6.70
N ALA A 115 -0.78 -4.31 -6.92
CA ALA A 115 -0.25 -3.47 -5.84
C ALA A 115 -1.29 -2.49 -5.25
N SER A 116 -2.51 -2.47 -5.77
CA SER A 116 -3.53 -1.48 -5.40
C SER A 116 -3.94 -1.58 -3.93
N GLY A 117 -3.94 -2.78 -3.33
CA GLY A 117 -4.10 -2.92 -1.87
C GLY A 117 -3.04 -2.15 -1.09
N VAL A 118 -1.78 -2.17 -1.56
CA VAL A 118 -0.69 -1.39 -0.97
C VAL A 118 -0.90 0.11 -1.20
N VAL A 119 -1.28 0.53 -2.41
CA VAL A 119 -1.62 1.93 -2.72
C VAL A 119 -2.66 2.46 -1.74
N PHE A 120 -3.74 1.71 -1.55
CA PHE A 120 -4.84 2.11 -0.67
C PHE A 120 -4.40 2.18 0.80
N GLY A 121 -3.57 1.24 1.24
CA GLY A 121 -3.02 1.27 2.58
C GLY A 121 -2.00 2.38 2.82
N LEU A 122 -1.16 2.74 1.84
CA LEU A 122 -0.31 3.93 1.93
C LEU A 122 -1.14 5.20 2.04
N GLY A 123 -2.24 5.31 1.29
CA GLY A 123 -3.19 6.42 1.44
C GLY A 123 -3.80 6.46 2.85
N GLY A 124 -4.30 5.32 3.34
CA GLY A 124 -4.83 5.18 4.70
C GLY A 124 -3.80 5.54 5.78
N PHE A 125 -2.55 5.09 5.62
CA PHE A 125 -1.45 5.41 6.52
C PHE A 125 -1.15 6.91 6.56
N VAL A 126 -1.03 7.57 5.40
CA VAL A 126 -0.71 9.01 5.32
C VAL A 126 -1.80 9.85 6.00
N VAL A 127 -3.09 9.55 5.73
CA VAL A 127 -4.21 10.24 6.39
C VAL A 127 -4.21 9.99 7.90
N ALA A 128 -4.10 8.73 8.31
CA ALA A 128 -4.14 8.35 9.72
C ALA A 128 -2.95 8.88 10.52
N ARG A 129 -1.75 8.93 9.92
CA ARG A 129 -0.58 9.52 10.55
C ARG A 129 -0.81 10.99 10.89
N GLY A 130 -1.36 11.77 9.96
CA GLY A 130 -1.69 13.18 10.22
C GLY A 130 -2.61 13.37 11.41
N TYR A 131 -3.56 12.44 11.60
CA TYR A 131 -4.46 12.41 12.74
C TYR A 131 -3.75 11.98 14.05
N PHE A 132 -3.04 10.84 14.05
CA PHE A 132 -2.43 10.29 15.26
C PHE A 132 -1.19 11.05 15.74
N ALA A 133 -0.39 11.60 14.83
CA ALA A 133 0.80 12.38 15.17
C ALA A 133 0.48 13.73 15.80
N ARG A 134 -0.78 14.21 15.68
CA ARG A 134 -1.27 15.50 16.21
C ARG A 134 -0.39 16.69 15.77
N ARG A 135 0.17 16.62 14.56
CA ARG A 135 1.06 17.63 13.99
C ARG A 135 0.43 18.18 12.72
N PHE A 136 0.21 19.48 12.70
CA PHE A 136 -0.43 20.16 11.57
C PHE A 136 0.31 19.93 10.24
N THR A 137 1.64 19.90 10.27
CA THR A 137 2.47 19.60 9.09
C THR A 137 2.26 18.19 8.54
N GLU A 138 1.96 17.21 9.40
CA GLU A 138 1.66 15.85 8.99
C GLU A 138 0.24 15.73 8.44
N LEU A 139 -0.71 16.47 9.00
CA LEU A 139 -2.07 16.58 8.46
C LEU A 139 -2.08 17.21 7.05
N LEU A 140 -1.29 18.27 6.84
CA LEU A 140 -1.14 18.88 5.51
C LEU A 140 -0.55 17.91 4.47
N SER A 141 0.33 17.00 4.89
CA SER A 141 0.91 15.98 4.00
C SER A 141 -0.11 15.01 3.43
N ALA A 142 -1.30 14.92 4.03
CA ALA A 142 -2.41 14.10 3.55
C ALA A 142 -3.25 14.78 2.45
N LEU A 143 -3.16 16.09 2.29
CA LEU A 143 -3.96 16.83 1.29
C LEU A 143 -3.73 16.36 -0.15
N PRO A 144 -2.49 16.08 -0.61
CA PRO A 144 -2.28 15.54 -1.95
C PRO A 144 -2.87 14.14 -2.09
N ALA A 145 -2.81 13.32 -1.03
CA ALA A 145 -3.37 11.97 -1.05
C ALA A 145 -4.91 12.02 -1.18
N THR A 146 -5.57 12.85 -0.38
CA THR A 146 -7.04 13.00 -0.42
C THR A 146 -7.52 13.77 -1.65
N GLY A 147 -6.80 14.81 -2.09
CA GLY A 147 -7.17 15.62 -3.25
C GLY A 147 -6.97 14.93 -4.59
N LEU A 148 -5.87 14.20 -4.78
CA LEU A 148 -5.56 13.52 -6.04
C LEU A 148 -6.23 12.15 -6.14
N TYR A 149 -6.35 11.43 -5.01
CA TYR A 149 -6.77 10.02 -5.01
C TYR A 149 -7.98 9.73 -4.12
N GLY A 150 -8.48 10.69 -3.34
CA GLY A 150 -9.58 10.43 -2.39
C GLY A 150 -10.83 9.89 -3.06
N MET A 151 -11.21 10.41 -4.23
CA MET A 151 -12.38 9.93 -4.98
C MET A 151 -12.16 8.50 -5.52
N SER A 152 -11.01 8.22 -6.14
CA SER A 152 -10.72 6.86 -6.65
C SER A 152 -10.59 5.85 -5.51
N MET A 153 -10.07 6.28 -4.35
CA MET A 153 -10.03 5.46 -3.14
C MET A 153 -11.43 5.21 -2.56
N LEU A 154 -12.28 6.22 -2.51
CA LEU A 154 -13.65 6.09 -2.00
C LEU A 154 -14.46 5.10 -2.86
N PHE A 155 -14.43 5.26 -4.18
CA PHE A 155 -15.16 4.35 -5.07
C PHE A 155 -14.49 2.98 -5.21
N GLY A 156 -13.16 2.90 -5.05
CA GLY A 156 -12.42 1.66 -5.17
C GLY A 156 -12.66 0.67 -4.03
N VAL A 157 -13.16 1.10 -2.87
CA VAL A 157 -13.56 0.19 -1.78
C VAL A 157 -15.00 -0.32 -1.91
N LEU A 158 -15.75 0.16 -2.90
CA LEU A 158 -17.13 -0.27 -3.13
C LEU A 158 -17.19 -1.49 -4.07
N PRO A 159 -18.09 -2.45 -3.81
CA PRO A 159 -18.26 -3.65 -4.63
C PRO A 159 -19.05 -3.38 -5.93
N ILE A 160 -18.70 -2.31 -6.66
CA ILE A 160 -19.46 -1.83 -7.82
C ILE A 160 -18.73 -2.00 -9.16
N TYR A 161 -17.44 -2.32 -9.13
CA TYR A 161 -16.63 -2.54 -10.33
C TYR A 161 -16.22 -4.01 -10.46
N PRO A 162 -16.73 -4.75 -11.47
CA PRO A 162 -16.29 -6.11 -11.74
C PRO A 162 -14.78 -6.19 -11.98
N GLY A 163 -14.14 -7.25 -11.45
CA GLY A 163 -12.70 -7.46 -11.58
C GLY A 163 -11.83 -6.62 -10.64
N VAL A 164 -12.41 -5.68 -9.87
CA VAL A 164 -11.69 -4.90 -8.87
C VAL A 164 -11.76 -5.61 -7.51
N SER A 165 -10.61 -5.82 -6.88
CA SER A 165 -10.54 -6.38 -5.51
C SER A 165 -10.78 -5.29 -4.46
N TRP A 166 -12.06 -4.89 -4.32
CA TRP A 166 -12.46 -3.94 -3.28
C TRP A 166 -12.11 -4.44 -1.87
N GLN A 167 -12.07 -5.77 -1.66
CA GLN A 167 -11.63 -6.38 -0.40
C GLN A 167 -10.15 -6.09 -0.12
N SER A 168 -9.27 -6.21 -1.12
CA SER A 168 -7.86 -5.85 -0.97
C SER A 168 -7.70 -4.36 -0.71
N HIS A 169 -8.52 -3.52 -1.36
CA HIS A 169 -8.51 -2.07 -1.15
C HIS A 169 -8.90 -1.70 0.28
N LEU A 170 -10.03 -2.22 0.77
CA LEU A 170 -10.51 -1.98 2.13
C LEU A 170 -9.51 -2.50 3.17
N GLY A 171 -9.01 -3.71 2.96
CA GLY A 171 -8.02 -4.34 3.84
C GLY A 171 -6.72 -3.56 3.88
N GLY A 172 -6.28 -3.05 2.72
CA GLY A 172 -5.12 -2.17 2.61
C GLY A 172 -5.28 -0.92 3.47
N ILE A 173 -6.40 -0.19 3.31
CA ILE A 173 -6.71 0.99 4.14
C ILE A 173 -6.63 0.66 5.62
N ILE A 174 -7.28 -0.43 6.06
CA ILE A 174 -7.29 -0.85 7.47
C ILE A 174 -5.86 -1.13 7.95
N GLY A 175 -5.07 -1.89 7.17
CA GLY A 175 -3.69 -2.21 7.50
C GLY A 175 -2.80 -0.97 7.64
N GLY A 176 -2.96 -0.01 6.73
CA GLY A 176 -2.27 1.28 6.79
C GLY A 176 -2.65 2.11 8.02
N ILE A 177 -3.94 2.23 8.31
CA ILE A 177 -4.46 2.96 9.49
C ILE A 177 -3.93 2.33 10.79
N LEU A 178 -4.01 1.00 10.92
CA LEU A 178 -3.52 0.30 12.11
C LEU A 178 -2.02 0.48 12.29
N THR A 179 -1.25 0.46 11.20
CA THR A 179 0.20 0.71 11.25
C THR A 179 0.50 2.13 11.74
N ALA A 180 -0.19 3.15 11.19
CA ALA A 180 -0.05 4.52 11.66
C ALA A 180 -0.42 4.66 13.15
N LYS A 181 -1.51 4.02 13.58
CA LYS A 181 -1.93 4.00 14.99
C LYS A 181 -0.84 3.43 15.89
N LEU A 182 -0.29 2.26 15.55
CA LEU A 182 0.76 1.59 16.34
C LEU A 182 2.03 2.44 16.45
N MET A 183 2.42 3.10 15.36
CA MET A 183 3.66 3.90 15.33
C MET A 183 3.54 5.27 16.01
N TYR A 184 2.34 5.88 16.03
CA TYR A 184 2.15 7.27 16.45
C TYR A 184 1.27 7.45 17.69
N SER A 185 0.58 6.42 18.18
CA SER A 185 -0.25 6.52 19.40
C SER A 185 0.55 6.36 20.71
N SER A 186 1.82 5.94 20.66
CA SER A 186 2.67 5.67 21.82
C SER A 186 3.29 6.91 22.48
N ASN A 187 3.11 8.12 21.91
CA ASN A 187 3.64 9.38 22.46
C ASN A 187 2.86 9.97 23.65
N ILE A 188 1.93 9.23 24.26
CA ILE A 188 1.07 9.74 25.35
C ILE A 188 1.71 9.54 26.75
N ARG A 189 2.77 8.74 26.92
CA ARG A 189 3.22 8.35 28.28
C ARG A 189 4.43 9.08 28.88
N THR A 190 5.07 10.04 28.20
CA THR A 190 6.30 10.68 28.74
C THR A 190 6.14 12.12 29.20
N ASN A 191 4.94 12.72 29.07
CA ASN A 191 4.73 14.13 29.44
C ASN A 191 3.89 14.34 30.71
N ASP A 192 3.42 13.27 31.35
CA ASP A 192 2.62 13.36 32.59
C ASP A 192 3.45 13.08 33.86
N VAL A 193 4.78 13.01 33.74
CA VAL A 193 5.70 12.80 34.86
C VAL A 193 6.92 13.70 34.67
N ASN A 194 6.73 15.02 34.80
CA ASN A 194 7.77 16.00 35.14
C ASN A 194 7.11 17.28 35.65
#